data_AF-A0A2A6E489-F1
#
_entry.id   AF-A0A2A6E489-F1
#
_cell.length_a   1.000
_cell.length_b   1.000
_cell.length_c   1.000
_cell.angle_alpha   90.00
_cell.angle_beta   90.00
_cell.angle_gamma   90.00
#
_symmetry.space_group_name_H-M   'P 1'
#
loop_
_entity.id
_entity.type
_entity.pdbx_description
1 polymer ?
#
loop_
_entity_poly.entity_id
_entity_poly.type
_entity_poly.pdbx_seq_one_letter_code
_entity_poly.pdbx_strand_id
1 'polypeptide(L)'
;MIDYAAIRSAIVRPLSVALGIPVIMGDQTGKMPPYPFVTYKMTSPYLAPAHGVEDVENVDGGIRRTQEKQVEVVFSFTVHSRDADDAYQRCYALIEYFDFTGRDTLRGAGITVVEITNAQNRDVFLTVEYERRVGCDVRFRVVARSEMDEQFIEKTEIERS
;
A
#
# COMPACT_ATOMS: atom_id res chain seq x y z
N MET A 1 -9.80 9.97 -4.33
CA MET A 1 -10.01 8.51 -4.25
C MET A 1 -8.66 7.87 -4.01
N ILE A 2 -8.58 6.80 -3.22
CA ILE A 2 -7.33 6.02 -3.07
C ILE A 2 -7.24 5.04 -4.23
N ASP A 3 -6.21 5.16 -5.07
CA ASP A 3 -5.91 4.15 -6.09
C ASP A 3 -5.09 3.03 -5.46
N TYR A 4 -5.81 2.02 -4.97
CA TYR A 4 -5.21 0.85 -4.35
C TYR A 4 -4.27 0.09 -5.29
N ALA A 5 -4.61 -0.02 -6.58
CA ALA A 5 -3.82 -0.77 -7.54
C ALA A 5 -2.48 -0.08 -7.82
N ALA A 6 -2.49 1.25 -7.95
CA ALA A 6 -1.29 2.05 -8.12
C ALA A 6 -0.39 1.98 -6.88
N ILE A 7 -0.93 2.18 -5.67
CA ILE A 7 -0.18 2.10 -4.41
C ILE A 7 0.47 0.73 -4.26
N ARG A 8 -0.32 -0.34 -4.45
CA ARG A 8 0.16 -1.71 -4.39
C ARG A 8 1.29 -1.96 -5.40
N SER A 9 1.12 -1.52 -6.64
CA SER A 9 2.15 -1.70 -7.68
C SER A 9 3.45 -0.95 -7.34
N ALA A 10 3.33 0.29 -6.86
CA ALA A 10 4.46 1.13 -6.46
C ALA A 10 5.25 0.57 -5.28
N ILE A 11 4.61 -0.17 -4.37
CA ILE A 11 5.28 -0.83 -3.24
C ILE A 11 5.88 -2.17 -3.67
N VAL A 12 5.08 -3.03 -4.30
CA VAL A 12 5.38 -4.45 -4.51
C VAL A 12 6.41 -4.67 -5.60
N ARG A 13 6.31 -3.93 -6.71
CA ARG A 13 7.20 -4.10 -7.86
C ARG A 13 8.67 -3.82 -7.51
N PRO A 14 9.03 -2.65 -6.94
CA PRO A 14 10.43 -2.37 -6.65
C PRO A 14 10.95 -3.24 -5.49
N LEU A 15 10.09 -3.63 -4.53
CA LEU A 15 10.47 -4.63 -3.51
C LEU A 15 10.85 -5.98 -4.15
N SER A 16 10.04 -6.48 -5.10
CA SER A 16 10.33 -7.74 -5.78
C SER A 16 11.65 -7.68 -6.56
N VAL A 17 11.95 -6.54 -7.21
CA VAL A 17 13.24 -6.31 -7.86
C VAL A 17 14.38 -6.30 -6.86
N ALA A 18 14.23 -5.60 -5.73
CA ALA A 18 15.27 -5.50 -4.71
C ALA A 18 15.59 -6.85 -4.03
N LEU A 19 14.57 -7.67 -3.77
CA LEU A 19 14.76 -8.99 -3.15
C LEU A 19 15.16 -10.08 -4.16
N GLY A 20 14.95 -9.84 -5.46
CA GLY A 20 15.19 -10.82 -6.52
C GLY A 20 14.26 -12.04 -6.47
N ILE A 21 13.14 -11.94 -5.75
CA ILE A 21 12.14 -13.02 -5.59
C ILE A 21 10.72 -12.53 -5.84
N PRO A 22 9.78 -13.42 -6.19
CA PRO A 22 8.40 -13.03 -6.42
C PRO A 22 7.75 -12.46 -5.15
N VAL A 23 7.06 -11.33 -5.31
CA VAL A 23 6.20 -10.75 -4.27
C VAL A 23 4.76 -10.74 -4.78
N ILE A 24 3.91 -11.58 -4.21
CA ILE A 24 2.54 -11.83 -4.69
C ILE A 24 1.51 -11.50 -3.62
N MET A 25 0.26 -11.29 -4.04
CA MET A 25 -0.83 -11.09 -3.08
C MET A 25 -1.14 -12.42 -2.39
N GLY A 26 -1.30 -12.40 -1.06
CA GLY A 26 -1.74 -13.56 -0.30
C GLY A 26 -3.21 -13.92 -0.55
N ASP A 27 -3.63 -15.09 -0.07
CA ASP A 27 -5.02 -15.61 -0.15
C ASP A 27 -5.60 -15.73 -1.56
N GLN A 28 -4.74 -15.88 -2.58
CA GLN A 28 -5.17 -16.15 -3.94
C GLN A 28 -5.29 -17.65 -4.20
N THR A 29 -6.27 -18.05 -5.02
CA THR A 29 -6.50 -19.44 -5.45
C THR A 29 -5.57 -19.90 -6.58
N GLY A 30 -4.59 -19.07 -6.95
CA GLY A 30 -3.63 -19.36 -8.03
C GLY A 30 -2.53 -20.34 -7.64
N LYS A 31 -1.77 -20.78 -8.64
CA LYS A 31 -0.59 -21.63 -8.43
C LYS A 31 0.47 -20.86 -7.65
N MET A 32 0.92 -21.41 -6.51
CA MET A 32 2.01 -20.82 -5.73
C MET A 32 3.33 -20.84 -6.51
N PRO A 33 4.13 -19.76 -6.45
CA PRO A 33 5.47 -19.74 -7.01
C PRO A 33 6.38 -20.77 -6.32
N PRO A 34 7.51 -21.15 -6.95
CA PRO A 34 8.57 -21.86 -6.26
C PRO A 34 9.09 -21.04 -5.08
N TYR A 35 9.48 -21.73 -4.00
CA TYR A 35 10.18 -21.11 -2.88
C TYR A 35 11.56 -20.59 -3.32
N PRO A 36 12.04 -19.47 -2.75
CA PRO A 36 11.34 -18.60 -1.79
C PRO A 36 10.53 -17.50 -2.48
N PHE A 37 9.46 -17.05 -1.83
CA PHE A 37 8.62 -15.94 -2.29
C PHE A 37 8.07 -15.15 -1.11
N VAL A 38 7.53 -13.96 -1.39
CA VAL A 38 6.86 -13.12 -0.39
C VAL A 38 5.38 -13.02 -0.74
N THR A 39 4.52 -13.14 0.26
CA THR A 39 3.12 -12.73 0.15
C THR A 39 2.90 -11.39 0.84
N TYR A 40 1.98 -10.60 0.34
CA TYR A 40 1.49 -9.41 1.04
C TYR A 40 -0.02 -9.39 1.17
N LYS A 41 -0.50 -8.75 2.24
CA LYS A 41 -1.92 -8.44 2.47
C LYS A 41 -2.03 -7.00 2.98
N MET A 42 -3.01 -6.25 2.51
CA MET A 42 -3.35 -4.97 3.13
C MET A 42 -4.27 -5.24 4.32
N THR A 43 -3.81 -4.98 5.54
CA THR A 43 -4.53 -5.32 6.78
C THR A 43 -5.39 -4.18 7.31
N SER A 44 -5.07 -2.93 6.95
CA SER A 44 -5.92 -1.77 7.23
C SER A 44 -5.90 -0.79 6.05
N PRO A 45 -7.04 -0.55 5.39
CA PRO A 45 -7.12 0.31 4.21
C PRO A 45 -7.17 1.82 4.52
N TYR A 46 -7.37 2.26 5.76
CA TYR A 46 -7.56 3.68 6.06
C TYR A 46 -7.40 4.02 7.55
N LEU A 47 -6.23 4.53 7.95
CA LEU A 47 -6.06 5.28 9.20
C LEU A 47 -6.07 6.78 8.84
N ALA A 48 -7.18 7.44 9.17
CA ALA A 48 -7.42 8.84 8.82
C ALA A 48 -6.57 9.80 9.67
N PRO A 49 -5.96 10.86 9.11
CA PRO A 49 -5.74 12.09 9.86
C PRO A 49 -7.01 12.93 9.87
N ALA A 50 -7.07 13.88 10.81
CA ALA A 50 -8.27 14.63 11.17
C ALA A 50 -8.95 15.36 9.99
N HIS A 51 -8.21 15.98 9.06
CA HIS A 51 -8.77 16.73 7.93
C HIS A 51 -7.80 16.74 6.73
N GLY A 52 -8.31 16.72 5.49
CA GLY A 52 -7.52 16.91 4.27
C GLY A 52 -7.39 18.39 3.90
N VAL A 53 -6.45 18.71 3.01
CA VAL A 53 -6.37 20.04 2.39
C VAL A 53 -7.32 20.07 1.20
N GLU A 54 -8.17 21.08 1.14
CA GLU A 54 -9.07 21.33 0.02
C GLU A 54 -8.59 22.58 -0.73
N ASP A 55 -8.54 22.46 -2.05
CA ASP A 55 -8.21 23.52 -2.98
C ASP A 55 -9.38 23.75 -3.94
N VAL A 56 -9.58 25.00 -4.34
CA VAL A 56 -10.76 25.43 -5.11
C VAL A 56 -10.29 26.27 -6.28
N GLU A 57 -10.43 25.73 -7.49
CA GLU A 57 -10.08 26.40 -8.75
C GLU A 57 -11.34 26.84 -9.49
N ASN A 58 -11.33 28.07 -10.03
CA ASN A 58 -12.38 28.52 -10.96
C ASN A 58 -12.12 27.92 -12.34
N VAL A 59 -13.11 27.22 -12.88
CA VAL A 59 -13.09 26.67 -14.24
C VAL A 59 -14.21 27.31 -15.06
N ASP A 60 -14.10 27.27 -16.39
CA ASP A 60 -15.10 27.91 -17.25
C ASP A 60 -16.50 27.30 -17.02
N GLY A 61 -17.44 28.09 -16.52
CA GLY A 61 -18.79 27.65 -16.17
C GLY A 61 -18.96 26.94 -14.80
N GLY A 62 -17.94 26.93 -13.94
CA GLY A 62 -18.05 26.24 -12.64
C GLY A 62 -16.87 26.41 -11.68
N ILE A 63 -16.82 25.53 -10.69
CA ILE A 63 -15.77 25.42 -9.69
C ILE A 63 -15.25 23.98 -9.68
N ARG A 64 -13.93 23.81 -9.73
CA ARG A 64 -13.26 22.54 -9.47
C ARG A 64 -12.75 22.51 -8.04
N ARG A 65 -13.21 21.56 -7.24
CA ARG A 65 -12.68 21.30 -5.90
C ARG A 65 -11.76 20.11 -5.93
N THR A 66 -10.53 20.30 -5.46
CA THR A 66 -9.55 19.23 -5.28
C THR A 66 -9.34 19.01 -3.79
N GLN A 67 -9.45 17.78 -3.33
CA GLN A 67 -9.17 17.42 -1.95
C GLN A 67 -8.02 16.43 -1.88
N GLU A 68 -6.97 16.79 -1.15
CA GLU A 68 -5.82 15.95 -0.86
C GLU A 68 -5.80 15.55 0.61
N LYS A 69 -5.73 14.24 0.86
CA LYS A 69 -5.63 13.65 2.20
C LYS A 69 -4.41 12.78 2.27
N GLN A 70 -3.60 12.96 3.31
CA GLN A 70 -2.65 11.93 3.69
C GLN A 70 -3.43 10.82 4.40
N VAL A 71 -3.13 9.57 4.12
CA VAL A 71 -3.78 8.42 4.78
C VAL A 71 -2.72 7.40 5.11
N GLU A 72 -2.89 6.71 6.23
CA GLU A 72 -2.00 5.62 6.59
C GLU A 72 -2.63 4.27 6.23
N VAL A 73 -1.83 3.41 5.59
CA VAL A 73 -2.19 2.05 5.19
C VAL A 73 -1.18 1.08 5.76
N VAL A 74 -1.63 -0.12 6.11
CA VAL A 74 -0.75 -1.16 6.66
C VAL A 74 -0.71 -2.34 5.70
N PHE A 75 0.51 -2.74 5.31
CA PHE A 75 0.76 -3.95 4.56
C PHE A 75 1.50 -4.95 5.44
N SER A 76 0.98 -6.16 5.48
CA SER A 76 1.62 -7.30 6.12
C SER A 76 2.36 -8.09 5.06
N PHE A 77 3.67 -8.29 5.25
CA PHE A 77 4.52 -9.08 4.37
C PHE A 77 4.92 -10.38 5.07
N THR A 78 4.84 -11.50 4.35
CA THR A 78 5.27 -12.81 4.84
C THR A 78 6.17 -13.46 3.82
N VAL A 79 7.40 -13.75 4.22
CA VAL A 79 8.34 -14.58 3.46
C VAL A 79 7.97 -16.04 3.65
N HIS A 80 7.99 -16.79 2.56
CA HIS A 80 7.77 -18.21 2.50
C HIS A 80 9.07 -18.88 2.00
N SER A 81 9.63 -19.79 2.79
CA SER A 81 10.83 -20.56 2.42
C SER A 81 10.74 -22.01 2.91
N ARG A 82 11.71 -22.84 2.52
CA ARG A 82 11.91 -24.20 3.06
C ARG A 82 12.93 -24.25 4.19
N ASP A 83 13.69 -23.17 4.37
CA ASP A 83 14.74 -23.04 5.36
C ASP A 83 14.46 -21.86 6.28
N ALA A 84 14.75 -22.02 7.58
CA ALA A 84 14.40 -21.02 8.58
C ALA A 84 15.33 -19.81 8.51
N ASP A 85 16.62 -20.04 8.29
CA ASP A 85 17.62 -18.98 8.19
C ASP A 85 17.39 -18.15 6.92
N ASP A 86 17.09 -18.81 5.80
CA ASP A 86 16.70 -18.14 4.55
C ASP A 86 15.43 -17.29 4.72
N ALA A 87 14.42 -17.79 5.47
CA ALA A 87 13.20 -17.02 5.74
C ALA A 87 13.49 -15.74 6.55
N TYR A 88 14.29 -15.84 7.62
CA TYR A 88 14.69 -14.69 8.41
C TYR A 88 15.56 -13.71 7.61
N GLN A 89 16.56 -14.20 6.89
CA GLN A 89 17.46 -13.37 6.11
C GLN A 89 16.71 -12.55 5.06
N ARG A 90 15.74 -13.15 4.37
CA ARG A 90 14.88 -12.45 3.42
C ARG A 90 13.94 -11.46 4.08
N CYS A 91 13.42 -11.78 5.27
CA CYS A 91 12.59 -10.85 6.02
C CYS A 91 13.41 -9.63 6.47
N TYR A 92 14.67 -9.81 6.88
CA TYR A 92 15.55 -8.70 7.21
C TYR A 92 15.92 -7.86 5.98
N ALA A 93 16.18 -8.48 4.83
CA ALA A 93 16.40 -7.75 3.58
C ALA A 93 15.17 -6.92 3.17
N LEU A 94 13.95 -7.45 3.40
CA LEU A 94 12.70 -6.72 3.19
C LEU A 94 12.58 -5.52 4.14
N ILE A 95 12.91 -5.71 5.42
CA ILE A 95 12.93 -4.63 6.42
C ILE A 95 13.95 -3.56 6.03
N GLU A 96 15.18 -3.94 5.69
CA GLU A 96 16.25 -3.05 5.26
C GLU A 96 15.85 -2.27 3.99
N TYR A 97 15.14 -2.91 3.06
CA TYR A 97 14.61 -2.22 1.89
C TYR A 97 13.66 -1.10 2.27
N PHE A 98 12.69 -1.36 3.15
CA PHE A 98 11.76 -0.32 3.59
C PHE A 98 12.39 0.71 4.51
N ASP A 99 13.37 0.31 5.32
CA ASP A 99 14.06 1.20 6.24
C ASP A 99 15.16 2.03 5.55
N PHE A 100 15.70 1.64 4.41
CA PHE A 100 16.83 2.36 3.85
C PHE A 100 16.82 2.40 2.33
N THR A 101 17.11 1.29 1.67
CA THR A 101 17.47 1.30 0.24
C THR A 101 16.29 1.63 -0.69
N GLY A 102 15.06 1.41 -0.26
CA GLY A 102 13.83 1.68 -1.01
C GLY A 102 13.24 3.07 -0.80
N ARG A 103 13.74 3.87 0.16
CA ARG A 103 13.10 5.14 0.57
C ARG A 103 12.93 6.15 -0.57
N ASP A 104 13.95 6.34 -1.40
CA ASP A 104 13.88 7.30 -2.50
C ASP A 104 12.90 6.86 -3.60
N THR A 105 12.86 5.55 -3.89
CA THR A 105 11.92 4.96 -4.85
C THR A 105 10.47 5.16 -4.40
N LEU A 106 10.20 4.90 -3.12
CA LEU A 106 8.86 5.07 -2.54
C LEU A 106 8.45 6.54 -2.46
N ARG A 107 9.37 7.42 -2.06
CA ARG A 107 9.13 8.88 -2.03
C ARG A 107 8.78 9.43 -3.41
N GLY A 108 9.46 8.96 -4.46
CA GLY A 108 9.15 9.32 -5.85
C GLY A 108 7.73 8.93 -6.29
N ALA A 109 7.11 7.96 -5.62
CA ALA A 109 5.72 7.54 -5.83
C ALA A 109 4.73 8.19 -4.83
N GLY A 110 5.17 9.14 -4.01
CA GLY A 110 4.33 9.77 -2.98
C GLY A 110 4.03 8.88 -1.77
N ILE A 111 4.89 7.90 -1.50
CA ILE A 111 4.74 6.91 -0.42
C ILE A 111 5.88 7.08 0.59
N THR A 112 5.52 7.19 1.86
CA THR A 112 6.50 7.30 2.96
C THR A 112 6.32 6.15 3.94
N VAL A 113 7.42 5.55 4.38
CA VAL A 113 7.39 4.53 5.45
C VAL A 113 7.28 5.24 6.80
N VAL A 114 6.27 4.86 7.60
CA VAL A 114 5.97 5.43 8.92
C VAL A 114 6.54 4.54 10.03
N GLU A 115 6.28 3.23 9.93
CA GLU A 115 6.72 2.25 10.91
C GLU A 115 6.94 0.89 10.23
N ILE A 116 7.90 0.13 10.75
CA ILE A 116 8.15 -1.26 10.36
C ILE A 116 8.19 -2.08 11.66
N THR A 117 7.42 -3.17 11.73
CA THR A 117 7.50 -4.10 12.86
C THR A 117 8.68 -5.06 12.71
N ASN A 118 9.12 -5.65 13.83
CA ASN A 118 10.18 -6.64 13.82
C ASN A 118 9.78 -7.89 13.02
N ALA A 119 10.78 -8.63 12.55
CA ALA A 119 10.56 -9.96 11.99
C ALA A 119 9.92 -10.89 13.05
N GLN A 120 8.85 -11.56 12.69
CA GLN A 120 8.11 -12.49 13.54
C GLN A 120 7.97 -13.84 12.83
N ASN A 121 8.10 -14.94 13.58
CA ASN A 121 7.74 -16.27 13.08
C ASN A 121 6.22 -16.33 12.86
N ARG A 122 5.81 -16.80 11.68
CA ARG A 122 4.41 -16.93 11.24
C ARG A 122 4.09 -18.36 10.78
N ASP A 123 4.87 -19.34 11.25
CA ASP A 123 4.67 -20.75 10.95
C ASP A 123 3.27 -21.17 11.40
N VAL A 124 2.61 -21.97 10.57
CA VAL A 124 1.36 -22.64 10.94
C VAL A 124 1.70 -24.11 11.09
N PHE A 125 1.30 -24.72 12.21
CA PHE A 125 1.42 -26.16 12.42
C PHE A 125 0.47 -26.90 11.45
N LEU A 126 0.90 -27.05 10.20
CA LEU A 126 0.27 -27.90 9.20
C LEU A 126 1.07 -29.20 9.13
N THR A 127 0.38 -30.32 9.26
CA THR A 127 0.92 -31.67 9.44
C THR A 127 1.70 -32.22 8.23
N VAL A 128 1.88 -31.43 7.15
CA VAL A 128 2.32 -31.97 5.85
C VAL A 128 3.39 -31.15 5.10
N GLU A 129 3.74 -29.90 5.45
CA GLU A 129 4.80 -29.21 4.68
C GLU A 129 5.80 -28.43 5.56
N TYR A 130 7.10 -28.66 5.30
CA TYR A 130 8.26 -27.96 5.86
C TYR A 130 8.37 -26.52 5.30
N GLU A 131 7.29 -25.76 5.38
CA GLU A 131 7.29 -24.35 5.03
C GLU A 131 7.66 -23.52 6.26
N ARG A 132 8.61 -22.61 6.08
CA ARG A 132 9.03 -21.61 7.07
C ARG A 132 8.50 -20.25 6.66
N ARG A 133 7.79 -19.62 7.58
CA ARG A 133 7.15 -18.32 7.39
C ARG A 133 7.70 -17.32 8.41
N VAL A 134 8.23 -16.23 7.90
CA VAL A 134 8.66 -15.09 8.72
C VAL A 134 8.08 -13.83 8.10
N GLY A 135 7.55 -12.92 8.89
CA GLY A 135 6.95 -11.71 8.35
C GLY A 135 7.04 -10.50 9.26
N CYS A 136 6.77 -9.35 8.66
CA CYS A 136 6.68 -8.06 9.33
C CYS A 136 5.52 -7.26 8.73
N ASP A 137 5.13 -6.20 9.41
CA ASP A 137 4.10 -5.26 8.98
C ASP A 137 4.74 -3.89 8.78
N VAL A 138 4.36 -3.23 7.69
CA VAL A 138 4.86 -1.90 7.34
C VAL A 138 3.69 -0.96 7.22
N ARG A 139 3.75 0.14 7.97
CA ARG A 139 2.81 1.25 7.86
C ARG A 139 3.37 2.27 6.89
N PHE A 140 2.57 2.59 5.88
CA PHE A 140 2.89 3.61 4.89
C PHE A 140 1.94 4.78 5.03
N ARG A 141 2.45 5.99 4.81
CA ARG A 141 1.66 7.18 4.53
C ARG A 141 1.62 7.41 3.04
N VAL A 142 0.42 7.56 2.49
CA VAL A 142 0.17 7.78 1.06
C VAL A 142 -0.74 9.00 0.87
N VAL A 143 -0.62 9.65 -0.29
CA VAL A 143 -1.48 10.79 -0.65
C VAL A 143 -2.68 10.28 -1.46
N ALA A 144 -3.88 10.62 -1.01
CA ALA A 144 -5.15 10.35 -1.69
C ALA A 144 -5.71 11.66 -2.24
N ARG A 145 -5.95 11.74 -3.55
CA ARG A 145 -6.48 12.92 -4.23
C ARG A 145 -7.87 12.65 -4.79
N SER A 146 -8.84 13.50 -4.50
CA SER A 146 -10.21 13.47 -5.05
C SER A 146 -10.50 14.79 -5.76
N GLU A 147 -11.20 14.75 -6.88
CA GLU A 147 -11.59 15.93 -7.64
C GLU A 147 -13.11 15.91 -7.83
N MET A 148 -13.74 17.08 -7.75
CA MET A 148 -15.16 17.29 -7.97
C MET A 148 -15.37 18.57 -8.77
N ASP A 149 -16.11 18.48 -9.86
CA ASP A 149 -16.52 19.64 -10.67
C ASP A 149 -17.98 20.01 -10.33
N GLU A 150 -18.20 21.26 -9.92
CA GLU A 150 -19.52 21.85 -9.68
C GLU A 150 -19.81 22.90 -10.77
N GLN A 151 -20.96 22.81 -11.44
CA GLN A 151 -21.39 23.81 -12.43
C GLN A 151 -22.22 24.90 -11.76
N PHE A 152 -22.12 26.14 -12.26
CA PHE A 152 -23.02 27.21 -11.82
C PHE A 152 -24.44 26.97 -12.39
N ILE A 153 -25.47 27.14 -11.54
CA ILE A 153 -26.86 27.14 -12.00
C ILE A 153 -27.18 28.54 -12.53
N GLU A 154 -27.22 28.71 -13.86
CA GLU A 154 -27.73 29.93 -14.47
C GLU A 154 -29.27 29.88 -14.57
N LYS A 155 -29.93 30.67 -13.70
CA LYS A 155 -31.37 31.01 -13.62
C LYS A 155 -32.35 29.95 -13.09
N THR A 156 -33.02 30.32 -12.01
CA THR A 156 -34.34 29.81 -11.61
C THR A 156 -35.40 30.85 -11.98
N GLU A 157 -36.42 30.46 -12.74
CA GLU A 157 -37.64 31.25 -12.89
C GLU A 157 -38.48 31.12 -11.62
N ILE A 158 -38.65 32.23 -10.90
CA ILE A 158 -39.56 32.30 -9.75
C ILE A 158 -40.93 32.71 -10.30
N GLU A 159 -41.85 31.77 -10.46
CA GLU A 159 -43.26 32.11 -10.63
C GLU A 159 -43.81 32.69 -9.32
N ARG A 160 -44.17 33.99 -9.34
CA ARG A 160 -44.93 34.62 -8.26
C ARG A 160 -46.41 34.35 -8.49
N SER A 161 -47.05 33.64 -7.57
CA SER A 161 -48.51 33.51 -7.44
C SER A 161 -49.15 34.79 -6.93
#